data_AF-A0A9P5R6E8-F1
#
_entry.id   AF-A0A9P5R6E8-F1
#
_cell.length_a   1.000
_cell.length_b   1.000
_cell.length_c   1.000
_cell.angle_alpha   90.00
_cell.angle_beta   90.00
_cell.angle_gamma   90.00
#
_symmetry.space_group_name_H-M   'P 1'
#
loop_
_entity.id
_entity.type
_entity.pdbx_description
1 polymer ?
#
loop_
_entity_poly.entity_id
_entity_poly.type
_entity_poly.pdbx_seq_one_letter_code
_entity_poly.pdbx_strand_id
1 'polypeptide(L)'
;MAIETRHPRVEIEFCTGCKWHLRAGWMAQELLLTFGNTIGELALIPGKSATFIVRVNGDVVFDRKDHGRFPEMKEVKQLVRTVIAPEMGLGHSDTAVKSAAGVGAAAGTTRGHEEKKAEAVAAPAPAPATPAATPTPTAGAVAVDEDDEDSTAHDKECKTCL
;
A
#
# COMPACT_ATOMS: atom_id res chain seq x y z
N MET A 1 -6.74 9.73 27.30
CA MET A 1 -6.76 8.27 27.05
C MET A 1 -5.55 7.94 26.18
N ALA A 2 -4.90 6.81 26.38
CA ALA A 2 -3.93 6.29 25.40
C ALA A 2 -4.69 5.52 24.31
N ILE A 3 -4.16 5.52 23.08
CA ILE A 3 -4.63 4.65 22.01
C ILE A 3 -3.72 3.42 22.01
N GLU A 4 -4.30 2.23 22.11
CA GLU A 4 -3.58 0.96 22.09
C GLU A 4 -3.40 0.48 20.64
N THR A 5 -2.14 0.29 20.22
CA THR A 5 -1.79 -0.13 18.86
C THR A 5 -1.79 -1.65 18.73
N ARG A 6 -2.48 -2.18 17.71
CA ARG A 6 -2.56 -3.62 17.47
C ARG A 6 -1.45 -4.10 16.52
N HIS A 7 -0.65 -5.04 17.00
CA HIS A 7 0.42 -5.67 16.22
C HIS A 7 -0.08 -6.91 15.46
N PRO A 8 0.50 -7.26 14.30
CA PRO A 8 1.51 -6.50 13.55
C PRO A 8 0.94 -5.20 12.98
N ARG A 9 1.67 -4.10 13.17
CA ARG A 9 1.25 -2.74 12.79
C ARG A 9 1.94 -2.32 11.50
N VAL A 10 1.17 -2.06 10.45
CA VAL A 10 1.71 -1.61 9.14
C VAL A 10 1.48 -0.11 8.98
N GLU A 11 2.49 0.62 8.51
CA GLU A 11 2.40 2.06 8.27
C GLU A 11 2.75 2.38 6.82
N ILE A 12 1.99 3.27 6.18
CA ILE A 12 2.33 3.87 4.90
C ILE A 12 2.38 5.39 5.11
N GLU A 13 3.57 5.94 5.17
CA GLU A 13 3.81 7.38 5.26
C GLU A 13 3.95 7.94 3.83
N PHE A 14 3.13 8.93 3.48
CA PHE A 14 3.04 9.42 2.09
C PHE A 14 2.95 10.94 2.01
N CYS A 15 3.64 11.54 1.04
CA CYS A 15 3.57 12.98 0.83
C CYS A 15 2.18 13.43 0.34
N THR A 16 1.52 14.27 1.12
CA THR A 16 0.21 14.86 0.78
C THR A 16 0.32 15.90 -0.33
N GLY A 17 1.38 16.73 -0.33
CA GLY A 17 1.68 17.71 -1.39
C GLY A 17 1.85 17.05 -2.77
N CYS A 18 2.49 15.89 -2.83
CA CYS A 18 2.60 15.09 -4.05
C CYS A 18 1.28 14.41 -4.51
N LYS A 19 0.20 14.52 -3.73
CA LYS A 19 -1.11 13.88 -3.97
C LYS A 19 -1.04 12.34 -4.06
N TRP A 20 -0.11 11.68 -3.36
CA TRP A 20 0.04 10.22 -3.40
C TRP A 20 -0.96 9.43 -2.53
N HIS A 21 -1.98 10.09 -1.96
CA HIS A 21 -3.03 9.47 -1.16
C HIS A 21 -3.72 8.30 -1.88
N LEU A 22 -3.96 8.38 -3.20
CA LEU A 22 -4.56 7.27 -3.96
C LEU A 22 -3.64 6.04 -4.01
N ARG A 23 -2.32 6.24 -4.16
CA ARG A 23 -1.34 5.13 -4.18
C ARG A 23 -1.22 4.49 -2.80
N ALA A 24 -1.17 5.30 -1.74
CA ALA A 24 -1.12 4.80 -0.36
C ALA A 24 -2.41 4.05 0.00
N GLY A 25 -3.59 4.60 -0.35
CA GLY A 25 -4.89 3.98 -0.09
C GLY A 25 -5.13 2.67 -0.85
N TRP A 26 -4.72 2.58 -2.13
CA TRP A 26 -4.74 1.31 -2.87
C TRP A 26 -3.79 0.29 -2.24
N MET A 27 -2.59 0.70 -1.86
CA MET A 27 -1.61 -0.19 -1.22
C MET A 27 -2.07 -0.71 0.13
N ALA A 28 -2.77 0.11 0.93
CA ALA A 28 -3.44 -0.33 2.15
C ALA A 28 -4.50 -1.42 1.87
N GLN A 29 -5.36 -1.21 0.87
CA GLN A 29 -6.39 -2.18 0.49
C GLN A 29 -5.78 -3.50 0.02
N GLU A 30 -4.75 -3.46 -0.84
CA GLU A 30 -4.04 -4.64 -1.33
C GLU A 30 -3.37 -5.45 -0.22
N LEU A 31 -2.81 -4.80 0.80
CA LEU A 31 -2.21 -5.46 1.96
C LEU A 31 -3.29 -6.09 2.85
N LEU A 32 -4.36 -5.37 3.16
CA LEU A 32 -5.49 -5.88 3.96
C LEU A 32 -6.21 -7.05 3.26
N LEU A 33 -6.36 -7.01 1.92
CA LEU A 33 -6.91 -8.11 1.13
C LEU A 33 -6.00 -9.34 1.07
N THR A 34 -4.68 -9.16 1.20
CA THR A 34 -3.70 -10.27 1.12
C THR A 34 -3.50 -10.95 2.47
N PHE A 35 -3.40 -10.16 3.53
CA PHE A 35 -3.04 -10.64 4.87
C PHE A 35 -4.22 -10.74 5.83
N GLY A 36 -5.33 -10.05 5.57
CA GLY A 36 -6.54 -10.08 6.41
C GLY A 36 -6.22 -9.86 7.89
N ASN A 37 -6.69 -10.79 8.72
CA ASN A 37 -6.52 -10.77 10.19
C ASN A 37 -5.06 -10.96 10.66
N THR A 38 -4.09 -11.21 9.76
CA THR A 38 -2.66 -11.26 10.08
C THR A 38 -2.05 -9.86 10.28
N ILE A 39 -2.73 -8.79 9.84
CA ILE A 39 -2.40 -7.40 10.19
C ILE A 39 -3.28 -6.98 11.37
N GLY A 40 -2.67 -6.50 12.45
CA GLY A 40 -3.39 -5.99 13.62
C GLY A 40 -4.02 -4.61 13.40
N GLU A 41 -3.27 -3.73 12.74
CA GLU A 41 -3.76 -2.46 12.18
C GLU A 41 -2.91 -1.97 11.01
N LEU A 42 -3.50 -1.11 10.17
CA LEU A 42 -2.78 -0.39 9.11
C LEU A 42 -3.06 1.11 9.23
N ALA A 43 -2.00 1.91 9.33
CA ALA A 43 -2.06 3.37 9.40
C ALA A 43 -1.62 4.02 8.08
N LEU A 44 -2.42 4.97 7.58
CA LEU A 44 -2.04 5.89 6.52
C LEU A 44 -1.58 7.20 7.18
N ILE A 45 -0.31 7.57 7.01
CA ILE A 45 0.31 8.69 7.72
C ILE A 45 0.63 9.83 6.74
N PRO A 46 0.01 11.02 6.91
CA PRO A 46 0.37 12.22 6.16
C PRO A 46 1.84 12.62 6.43
N GLY A 47 2.64 12.65 5.37
CA GLY A 47 4.03 13.12 5.39
C GLY A 47 4.27 14.32 4.46
N LYS A 48 5.50 14.86 4.51
CA LYS A 48 5.95 15.99 3.68
C LYS A 48 7.05 15.57 2.68
N SER A 49 7.66 16.54 1.99
CA SER A 49 8.97 16.44 1.33
C SER A 49 9.23 15.20 0.46
N ALA A 50 8.24 14.77 -0.33
CA ALA A 50 8.35 13.62 -1.25
C ALA A 50 8.55 12.24 -0.59
N THR A 51 8.20 12.10 0.69
CA THR A 51 8.21 10.82 1.42
C THR A 51 7.22 9.81 0.83
N PHE A 52 7.67 8.57 0.64
CA PHE A 52 6.79 7.41 0.48
C PHE A 52 7.49 6.21 1.12
N ILE A 53 7.17 5.93 2.40
CA ILE A 53 7.81 4.93 3.24
C ILE A 53 6.76 3.90 3.67
N VAL A 54 7.13 2.62 3.62
CA VAL A 54 6.36 1.53 4.23
C VAL A 54 7.12 1.01 5.45
N ARG A 55 6.46 0.93 6.60
CA ARG A 55 7.02 0.40 7.85
C ARG A 55 6.19 -0.78 8.37
N VAL A 56 6.82 -1.69 9.10
CA VAL A 56 6.16 -2.77 9.83
C VAL A 56 6.69 -2.79 11.26
N ASN A 57 5.82 -2.63 12.26
CA ASN A 57 6.17 -2.47 13.68
C ASN A 57 7.17 -1.32 13.97
N GLY A 58 7.30 -0.36 13.04
CA GLY A 58 8.26 0.76 13.09
C GLY A 58 9.48 0.57 12.19
N ASP A 59 9.86 -0.67 11.87
CA ASP A 59 10.98 -0.99 10.98
C ASP A 59 10.66 -0.61 9.53
N VAL A 60 11.55 0.10 8.86
CA VAL A 60 11.38 0.47 7.44
C VAL A 60 11.59 -0.78 6.57
N VAL A 61 10.56 -1.15 5.82
CA VAL A 61 10.65 -2.23 4.83
C VAL A 61 10.84 -1.70 3.40
N PHE A 62 10.48 -0.43 3.14
CA PHE A 62 10.76 0.26 1.87
C PHE A 62 10.77 1.78 2.05
N ASP A 63 11.74 2.49 1.44
CA ASP A 63 11.71 3.95 1.24
C ASP A 63 11.90 4.29 -0.25
N ARG A 64 10.98 5.10 -0.82
CA ARG A 64 11.11 5.68 -2.18
C ARG A 64 12.44 6.40 -2.37
N LYS A 65 12.96 7.08 -1.35
CA LYS A 65 14.16 7.90 -1.42
C LYS A 65 15.41 7.06 -1.69
N ASP A 66 15.52 5.91 -1.03
CA ASP A 66 16.66 5.00 -1.18
C ASP A 66 16.57 4.20 -2.48
N HIS A 67 15.37 3.83 -2.91
CA HIS A 67 15.16 3.07 -4.15
C HIS A 67 15.03 3.94 -5.42
N GLY A 68 14.86 5.26 -5.29
CA GLY A 68 14.64 6.21 -6.40
C GLY A 68 13.32 6.03 -7.16
N ARG A 69 12.39 5.20 -6.65
CA ARG A 69 11.14 4.80 -7.33
C ARG A 69 10.03 4.47 -6.34
N PHE A 70 8.83 4.24 -6.85
CA PHE A 70 7.77 3.60 -6.07
C PHE A 70 7.99 2.08 -5.96
N PRO A 71 7.50 1.44 -4.89
CA PRO A 71 7.55 0.00 -4.78
C PRO A 71 6.50 -0.65 -5.67
N GLU A 72 6.80 -1.84 -6.19
CA GLU A 72 5.78 -2.67 -6.85
C GLU A 72 4.89 -3.35 -5.79
N MET A 73 3.60 -3.56 -6.09
CA MET A 73 2.68 -4.16 -5.11
C MET A 73 3.15 -5.54 -4.61
N LYS A 74 3.73 -6.30 -5.53
CA LYS A 74 4.33 -7.61 -5.29
C LYS A 74 5.52 -7.54 -4.34
N GLU A 75 6.39 -6.54 -4.52
CA GLU A 75 7.54 -6.28 -3.67
C GLU A 75 7.10 -5.91 -2.24
N VAL A 76 6.11 -5.01 -2.07
CA VAL A 76 5.59 -4.67 -0.73
C VAL A 76 4.97 -5.90 -0.05
N LYS A 77 4.20 -6.72 -0.78
CA LYS A 77 3.64 -7.98 -0.23
C LYS A 77 4.74 -8.96 0.20
N GLN A 78 5.80 -9.14 -0.60
CA GLN A 78 6.96 -9.97 -0.23
C GLN A 78 7.68 -9.44 1.02
N LEU A 79 7.93 -8.13 1.08
CA LEU A 79 8.63 -7.47 2.19
C LEU A 79 7.82 -7.52 3.50
N VAL A 80 6.56 -7.12 3.46
CA VAL A 80 5.66 -7.14 4.63
C VAL A 80 5.50 -8.57 5.16
N ARG A 81 5.29 -9.56 4.27
CA ARG A 81 5.23 -10.98 4.68
C ARG A 81 6.48 -11.40 5.45
N THR A 82 7.67 -11.07 4.95
CA THR A 82 8.95 -11.50 5.55
C THR A 82 9.04 -11.09 7.03
N VAL A 83 8.35 -10.01 7.44
CA VAL A 83 8.24 -9.57 8.83
C VAL A 83 7.05 -10.21 9.57
N ILE A 84 5.86 -10.31 8.96
CA ILE A 84 4.63 -10.69 9.69
C ILE A 84 4.21 -12.16 9.61
N ALA A 85 4.62 -12.89 8.56
CA ALA A 85 4.18 -14.26 8.28
C ALA A 85 5.10 -14.98 7.28
N PRO A 86 6.38 -15.25 7.61
CA PRO A 86 7.37 -15.75 6.66
C PRO A 86 6.97 -17.05 5.93
N GLU A 87 6.24 -17.95 6.61
CA GLU A 87 5.75 -19.23 6.05
C GLU A 87 4.57 -19.08 5.06
N MET A 88 4.05 -17.86 4.84
CA MET A 88 2.87 -17.65 3.98
C MET A 88 3.23 -17.62 2.49
N GLY A 89 2.66 -18.53 1.71
CA GLY A 89 2.69 -18.44 0.25
C GLY A 89 1.83 -17.29 -0.27
N LEU A 90 2.38 -16.46 -1.15
CA LEU A 90 1.71 -15.35 -1.84
C LEU A 90 1.39 -15.67 -3.32
N GLY A 91 1.65 -16.91 -3.74
CA GLY A 91 1.28 -17.47 -5.04
C GLY A 91 2.02 -16.78 -6.20
N HIS A 92 1.29 -16.18 -7.14
CA HIS A 92 1.87 -15.39 -8.23
C HIS A 92 2.80 -14.26 -7.77
N SER A 93 2.65 -13.81 -6.51
CA SER A 93 3.52 -12.80 -5.92
C SER A 93 4.88 -13.34 -5.47
N ASP A 94 5.10 -14.66 -5.37
CA ASP A 94 6.35 -15.23 -4.84
C ASP A 94 7.50 -15.32 -5.86
N THR A 95 7.19 -15.32 -7.16
CA THR A 95 8.19 -15.23 -8.24
C THR A 95 9.13 -14.03 -8.01
N ALA A 96 10.39 -14.08 -8.42
CA ALA A 96 11.30 -12.92 -8.31
C ALA A 96 10.69 -11.62 -8.88
N VAL A 97 10.93 -10.49 -8.22
CA VAL A 97 10.64 -9.14 -8.74
C VAL A 97 11.78 -8.72 -9.67
N LYS A 98 11.46 -8.15 -10.83
CA LYS A 98 12.48 -7.62 -11.75
C LYS A 98 12.87 -6.20 -11.35
N SER A 99 13.58 -6.07 -10.24
CA SER A 99 14.20 -4.81 -9.85
C SER A 99 15.09 -4.27 -10.98
N ALA A 100 14.86 -3.03 -11.40
CA ALA A 100 15.59 -2.40 -12.49
C ALA A 100 17.02 -1.98 -12.06
N ALA A 101 17.91 -2.97 -11.93
CA ALA A 101 19.35 -2.80 -11.73
C ALA A 101 20.13 -2.98 -13.04
N GLY A 102 21.36 -2.46 -13.08
CA GLY A 102 22.17 -2.31 -14.30
C GLY A 102 22.68 -3.61 -14.95
N VAL A 103 23.22 -3.45 -16.16
CA VAL A 103 23.62 -4.53 -17.08
C VAL A 103 24.80 -5.37 -16.59
N GLY A 104 24.65 -6.70 -16.65
CA GLY A 104 25.74 -7.69 -16.57
C GLY A 104 25.27 -9.08 -17.04
N ALA A 105 26.00 -9.72 -17.96
CA ALA A 105 25.67 -11.04 -18.55
C ALA A 105 26.84 -12.03 -18.30
N ALA A 106 26.72 -13.37 -18.35
CA ALA A 106 25.62 -14.33 -18.57
C ALA A 106 25.86 -15.57 -17.64
N ALA A 107 25.27 -16.77 -17.70
CA ALA A 107 24.35 -17.51 -18.60
C ALA A 107 23.64 -18.63 -17.75
N GLY A 108 22.81 -19.58 -18.22
CA GLY A 108 22.29 -19.93 -19.56
C GLY A 108 21.77 -21.39 -19.62
N THR A 109 21.42 -21.84 -20.84
CA THR A 109 21.04 -23.22 -21.26
C THR A 109 19.68 -23.84 -20.87
N THR A 110 19.03 -24.40 -21.91
CA THR A 110 17.94 -25.41 -22.05
C THR A 110 17.37 -26.10 -20.78
N ARG A 111 16.09 -26.49 -20.71
CA ARG A 111 15.23 -27.20 -21.69
C ARG A 111 13.75 -27.20 -21.21
N GLY A 112 12.75 -27.39 -22.08
CA GLY A 112 11.34 -27.50 -21.68
C GLY A 112 10.69 -28.84 -22.09
N HIS A 113 9.49 -29.12 -21.56
CA HIS A 113 8.52 -30.07 -22.16
C HIS A 113 7.07 -29.82 -21.67
N GLU A 114 6.21 -29.37 -22.59
CA GLU A 114 4.77 -29.70 -22.78
C GLU A 114 3.70 -29.49 -21.67
N GLU A 115 2.45 -29.30 -22.13
CA GLU A 115 1.26 -28.99 -21.33
C GLU A 115 0.47 -30.23 -20.88
N LYS A 116 -0.33 -30.09 -19.80
CA LYS A 116 -1.72 -30.60 -19.87
C LYS A 116 -2.74 -29.86 -18.98
N LYS A 117 -3.91 -29.60 -19.59
CA LYS A 117 -5.13 -28.98 -19.04
C LYS A 117 -5.99 -29.98 -18.23
N ALA A 118 -6.51 -29.56 -17.06
CA ALA A 118 -7.85 -29.84 -16.51
C ALA A 118 -8.01 -29.22 -15.10
N GLU A 119 -9.19 -28.90 -14.57
CA GLU A 119 -10.42 -28.32 -15.14
C GLU A 119 -11.19 -27.64 -13.97
N ALA A 120 -12.15 -26.75 -14.25
CA ALA A 120 -12.79 -25.92 -13.23
C ALA A 120 -14.00 -26.58 -12.55
N VAL A 121 -14.25 -26.20 -11.29
CA VAL A 121 -15.57 -26.29 -10.63
C VAL A 121 -15.87 -24.96 -9.95
N ALA A 122 -17.08 -24.44 -10.18
CA ALA A 122 -17.49 -23.12 -9.70
C ALA A 122 -18.34 -23.21 -8.42
N ALA A 123 -18.25 -22.18 -7.58
CA ALA A 123 -19.21 -21.88 -6.52
C ALA A 123 -19.87 -20.51 -6.84
N PRO A 124 -21.17 -20.32 -6.56
CA PRO A 124 -21.93 -19.21 -7.12
C PRO A 124 -21.74 -17.88 -6.38
N ALA A 125 -21.85 -16.77 -7.12
CA ALA A 125 -21.92 -15.43 -6.55
C ALA A 125 -23.36 -15.09 -6.12
N PRO A 126 -23.57 -14.38 -4.98
CA PRO A 126 -24.84 -13.76 -4.66
C PRO A 126 -25.08 -12.51 -5.51
N ALA A 127 -26.35 -12.24 -5.85
CA ALA A 127 -26.78 -11.08 -6.61
C ALA A 127 -26.78 -9.78 -5.76
N PRO A 128 -26.65 -8.58 -6.38
CA PRO A 128 -26.55 -7.32 -5.65
C PRO A 128 -27.89 -6.87 -5.05
N ALA A 129 -27.82 -6.19 -3.89
CA ALA A 129 -28.97 -5.59 -3.22
C ALA A 129 -28.73 -4.08 -2.98
N THR A 130 -29.55 -3.24 -3.61
CA THR A 130 -29.59 -1.78 -3.42
C THR A 130 -30.94 -1.23 -3.91
N PRO A 131 -31.43 -0.07 -3.44
CA PRO A 131 -31.00 0.70 -2.26
C PRO A 131 -32.15 0.93 -1.24
N ALA A 132 -31.80 1.47 -0.07
CA ALA A 132 -32.75 2.11 0.85
C ALA A 132 -32.29 3.56 1.14
N ALA A 133 -33.22 4.44 1.50
CA ALA A 133 -33.04 5.89 1.36
C ALA A 133 -32.08 6.53 2.39
N THR A 134 -31.36 7.55 1.92
CA THR A 134 -30.53 8.46 2.72
C THR A 134 -31.39 9.33 3.66
N PRO A 135 -31.12 9.37 4.97
CA PRO A 135 -31.53 10.49 5.80
C PRO A 135 -30.54 11.65 5.59
N THR A 136 -31.02 12.77 5.04
CA THR A 136 -30.18 13.97 4.84
C THR A 136 -29.74 14.56 6.18
N PRO A 137 -28.43 14.64 6.49
CA PRO A 137 -27.97 15.49 7.58
C PRO A 137 -28.16 16.95 7.17
N THR A 138 -28.90 17.73 7.98
CA THR A 138 -28.99 19.18 7.80
C THR A 138 -27.59 19.79 7.87
N ALA A 139 -27.20 20.57 6.86
CA ALA A 139 -25.94 21.28 6.85
C ALA A 139 -25.93 22.38 7.93
N GLY A 140 -25.48 22.04 9.13
CA GLY A 140 -24.94 23.02 10.05
C GLY A 140 -23.69 23.61 9.41
N ALA A 141 -23.73 24.90 9.06
CA ALA A 141 -22.59 25.59 8.49
C ALA A 141 -21.48 25.65 9.54
N VAL A 142 -20.45 24.81 9.38
CA VAL A 142 -19.16 25.03 10.05
C VAL A 142 -18.59 26.29 9.44
N ALA A 143 -18.45 27.34 10.24
CA ALA A 143 -17.70 28.51 9.81
C ALA A 143 -16.26 28.08 9.51
N VAL A 144 -15.77 28.44 8.33
CA VAL A 144 -14.33 28.48 8.09
C VAL A 144 -13.83 29.78 8.69
N ASP A 145 -13.14 29.71 9.84
CA ASP A 145 -12.35 30.84 10.33
C ASP A 145 -11.28 31.15 9.28
N GLU A 146 -11.25 32.40 8.79
CA GLU A 146 -10.43 32.80 7.63
C GLU A 146 -8.94 33.06 7.98
N ASP A 147 -8.49 32.66 9.17
CA ASP A 147 -7.14 32.85 9.72
C ASP A 147 -6.28 31.56 9.73
N ASP A 148 -6.41 30.69 8.72
CA ASP A 148 -5.51 29.53 8.51
C ASP A 148 -4.16 29.95 7.89
N GLU A 149 -3.24 30.42 8.73
CA GLU A 149 -1.88 30.81 8.36
C GLU A 149 -0.92 29.61 8.11
N ASP A 150 -1.36 28.36 8.32
CA ASP A 150 -0.52 27.16 8.04
C ASP A 150 -0.59 26.72 6.57
N SER A 151 -1.70 27.02 5.87
CA SER A 151 -1.89 26.80 4.42
C SER A 151 -0.66 27.16 3.56
N THR A 152 0.03 28.27 3.86
CA THR A 152 1.21 28.74 3.08
C THR A 152 2.55 28.09 3.48
N ALA A 153 2.58 27.24 4.52
CA ALA A 153 3.75 26.44 4.86
C ALA A 153 3.95 25.31 3.84
N HIS A 154 2.84 24.75 3.35
CA HIS A 154 2.83 23.56 2.48
C HIS A 154 3.63 23.73 1.18
N ASP A 155 3.56 24.92 0.56
CA ASP A 155 4.29 25.23 -0.68
C ASP A 155 5.82 25.20 -0.53
N LYS A 156 6.34 25.58 0.64
CA LYS A 156 7.79 25.76 0.86
C LYS A 156 8.50 24.41 0.97
N GLU A 157 7.89 23.46 1.67
CA GLU A 157 8.40 22.08 1.81
C GLU A 157 8.07 21.20 0.58
N CYS A 158 7.20 21.67 -0.33
CA CYS A 158 6.85 20.94 -1.56
C CYS A 158 7.97 20.95 -2.62
N LYS A 159 9.05 21.72 -2.44
CA LYS A 159 10.07 21.90 -3.50
C LYS A 159 10.93 20.66 -3.81
N THR A 160 10.88 19.61 -2.98
CA THR A 160 11.51 18.31 -3.25
C THR A 160 10.56 17.25 -3.82
N CYS A 161 9.29 17.60 -4.09
CA CYS A 161 8.20 16.70 -4.49
C CYS A 161 8.23 16.21 -5.95
N LEU A 162 9.30 16.50 -6.69
CA LEU A 162 9.53 16.14 -8.10
C LEU A 162 10.60 15.04 -8.17
#